data_AF-A0A0M0BRS3-F1
#
_entry.id   AF-A0A0M0BRS3-F1
#
_cell.length_a   1.000
_cell.length_b   1.000
_cell.length_c   1.000
_cell.angle_alpha   90.00
_cell.angle_beta   90.00
_cell.angle_gamma   90.00
#
_symmetry.space_group_name_H-M   'P 1'
#
loop_
_entity.id
_entity.type
_entity.pdbx_description
1 polymer ?
#
loop_
_entity_poly.entity_id
_entity_poly.type
_entity_poly.pdbx_seq_one_letter_code
_entity_poly.pdbx_strand_id
1 'polypeptide(L)'
;MKTRLLYTCNKIIKNTLQNNLALIAIDAALILPKNTYFFRKTDKERIRMRYRVLHPNFLAMKKLILRVIRLNKLIEEKTYKIIEVHPTSTQKAL
;
A
#
# COMPACT_ATOMS: atom_id res chain seq x y z
N MET A 1 -10.56 -18.82 -2.93
CA MET A 1 -9.51 -17.77 -2.91
C MET A 1 -8.14 -18.44 -2.91
N LYS A 2 -7.19 -18.07 -3.79
CA LYS A 2 -5.82 -18.59 -3.75
C LYS A 2 -4.96 -17.67 -2.88
N THR A 3 -4.31 -18.23 -1.86
CA THR A 3 -3.41 -17.50 -0.96
C THR A 3 -2.00 -18.07 -1.05
N ARG A 4 -0.99 -17.20 -0.99
CA ARG A 4 0.43 -17.59 -1.03
C ARG A 4 1.24 -16.68 -0.13
N LEU A 5 2.22 -17.25 0.56
CA LEU A 5 3.16 -16.52 1.40
C LEU A 5 4.42 -16.21 0.58
N LEU A 6 4.65 -14.93 0.27
CA LEU A 6 5.77 -14.49 -0.57
C LEU A 6 6.60 -13.43 0.17
N TYR A 7 7.89 -13.71 0.34
CA TYR A 7 8.77 -12.88 1.16
C TYR A 7 9.54 -11.82 0.38
N THR A 8 10.00 -12.13 -0.83
CA THR A 8 10.85 -11.21 -1.61
C THR A 8 10.02 -10.45 -2.65
N CYS A 9 10.41 -9.21 -2.94
CA CYS A 9 9.73 -8.41 -3.97
C CYS A 9 9.70 -9.12 -5.33
N ASN A 10 10.80 -9.77 -5.72
CA ASN A 10 10.88 -10.51 -6.98
C ASN A 10 9.89 -11.68 -7.04
N LYS A 11 9.70 -12.41 -5.92
CA LYS A 11 8.71 -13.49 -5.85
C LYS A 11 7.29 -12.95 -5.97
N ILE A 12 7.00 -11.82 -5.31
CA ILE A 12 5.70 -11.12 -5.41
C ILE A 12 5.44 -10.73 -6.87
N ILE A 13 6.39 -10.02 -7.51
CA ILE A 13 6.26 -9.54 -8.88
C ILE A 13 6.11 -10.69 -9.88
N LYS A 14 6.94 -11.74 -9.77
CA LYS A 14 6.85 -12.90 -10.67
C LYS A 14 5.46 -13.55 -10.58
N ASN A 15 4.93 -13.68 -9.36
CA ASN A 15 3.61 -14.25 -9.14
C ASN A 15 2.48 -13.32 -9.61
N THR A 16 2.62 -12.00 -9.51
CA THR A 16 1.60 -11.07 -10.03
C THR A 16 1.57 -11.06 -11.56
N LEU A 17 2.73 -11.10 -12.21
CA LEU A 17 2.85 -11.10 -13.68
C LEU A 17 2.24 -12.34 -14.34
N GLN A 18 2.40 -13.50 -13.71
CA GLN A 18 1.86 -14.76 -14.24
C GLN A 18 0.33 -14.82 -14.28
N ASN A 19 -0.36 -13.94 -13.56
CA ASN A 19 -1.82 -14.01 -13.37
C ASN A 19 -2.60 -12.92 -14.12
N ASN A 20 -1.99 -12.18 -15.04
CA ASN A 20 -2.62 -11.12 -15.86
C ASN A 20 -3.61 -10.22 -15.09
N LEU A 21 -3.15 -9.60 -14.01
CA LEU A 21 -3.98 -8.81 -13.10
C LEU A 21 -4.35 -7.44 -13.71
N ALA A 22 -5.60 -7.01 -13.54
CA ALA A 22 -6.02 -5.66 -13.93
C ALA A 22 -5.66 -4.58 -12.88
N LEU A 23 -5.53 -4.98 -11.61
CA LEU A 23 -5.35 -4.08 -10.47
C LEU A 23 -4.63 -4.79 -9.32
N ILE A 24 -3.75 -4.07 -8.64
CA ILE A 24 -3.06 -4.56 -7.44
C ILE A 24 -3.43 -3.64 -6.27
N ALA A 25 -4.06 -4.22 -5.24
CA ALA A 25 -4.35 -3.52 -3.99
C ALA A 25 -3.30 -3.86 -2.92
N ILE A 26 -2.76 -2.84 -2.25
CA ILE A 26 -1.72 -3.01 -1.23
C ILE A 26 -2.15 -2.31 0.07
N ASP A 27 -2.15 -3.06 1.18
CA ASP A 27 -2.39 -2.55 2.53
C ASP A 27 -1.15 -1.87 3.11
N ALA A 28 -0.77 -0.75 2.49
CA ALA A 28 0.25 0.17 2.97
C ALA A 28 0.22 1.43 2.11
N ALA A 29 0.71 2.53 2.67
CA ALA A 29 0.89 3.75 1.92
C ALA A 29 1.90 3.58 0.76
N LEU A 30 1.56 4.14 -0.40
CA LEU A 30 2.45 4.14 -1.58
C LEU A 30 3.52 5.23 -1.52
N ILE A 31 3.35 6.21 -0.62
CA ILE A 31 4.21 7.40 -0.53
C ILE A 31 4.39 7.74 0.95
N LEU A 32 5.61 8.12 1.33
CA LEU A 32 5.90 8.67 2.65
C LEU A 32 5.36 10.11 2.77
N PRO A 33 4.97 10.55 3.98
CA PRO A 33 4.70 11.96 4.22
C PRO A 33 5.95 12.80 3.90
N LYS A 34 5.75 13.99 3.33
CA LYS A 34 6.85 14.96 3.15
C LYS A 34 7.38 15.37 4.53
N ASN A 35 8.69 15.60 4.66
CA ASN A 35 9.37 15.83 5.94
C ASN A 35 8.75 16.93 6.84
N THR A 36 8.01 17.87 6.26
CA THR A 36 7.34 18.96 6.97
C THR A 36 5.94 18.62 7.49
N TYR A 37 5.35 17.49 7.09
CA TYR A 37 3.97 17.13 7.43
C TYR A 37 3.89 15.79 8.17
N PHE A 38 3.21 15.77 9.31
CA PHE A 38 2.92 14.52 10.04
C PHE A 38 1.97 13.60 9.26
N PHE A 39 0.85 14.13 8.74
CA PHE A 39 -0.15 13.35 8.00
C PHE A 39 -0.24 13.76 6.53
N ARG A 40 -0.41 12.78 5.63
CA ARG A 40 -0.75 13.03 4.22
C ARG A 40 -2.18 13.54 4.10
N LYS A 41 -2.54 14.10 2.94
CA LYS A 41 -3.91 14.54 2.67
C LYS A 41 -4.92 13.42 2.91
N THR A 42 -4.66 12.22 2.39
CA THR A 42 -5.49 11.02 2.57
C THR A 42 -5.64 10.62 4.04
N ASP A 43 -4.57 10.71 4.82
CA ASP A 43 -4.61 10.38 6.25
C ASP A 43 -5.52 11.38 7.00
N LYS A 44 -5.39 12.68 6.69
CA LYS A 44 -6.25 13.75 7.25
C LYS A 44 -7.72 13.55 6.89
N GLU A 45 -8.02 13.20 5.64
CA GLU A 45 -9.39 12.92 5.20
C GLU A 45 -10.00 11.72 5.93
N ARG A 46 -9.23 10.64 6.10
CA ARG A 46 -9.66 9.47 6.88
C ARG A 46 -9.94 9.80 8.34
N ILE A 47 -9.08 10.61 8.97
CA ILE A 47 -9.31 11.08 10.34
C ILE A 47 -10.60 11.91 10.43
N ARG A 48 -10.87 12.79 9.46
CA ARG A 48 -12.12 13.56 9.38
C ARG A 48 -13.36 12.65 9.29
N MET A 49 -13.24 11.53 8.58
CA MET A 49 -14.28 10.49 8.50
C MET A 49 -14.35 9.58 9.75
N ARG A 50 -13.66 9.93 10.84
CA ARG A 50 -13.60 9.15 12.10
C ARG A 50 -12.99 7.76 11.94
N TYR A 51 -12.17 7.54 10.91
CA TYR A 51 -11.39 6.31 10.80
C TYR A 51 -10.10 6.40 11.63
N ARG A 52 -9.74 5.29 12.27
CA ARG A 52 -8.43 5.14 12.91
C ARG A 52 -7.38 4.98 11.83
N VAL A 53 -6.36 5.83 11.84
CA VAL A 53 -5.24 5.77 10.89
C VAL A 53 -3.97 5.49 11.66
N LEU A 54 -3.24 4.46 11.26
CA LEU A 54 -1.91 4.19 11.78
C LEU A 54 -0.91 5.16 11.14
N HIS A 55 -0.11 5.85 11.95
CA HIS A 55 0.75 6.90 11.43
C HIS A 55 1.88 6.33 10.54
N PRO A 56 2.13 6.90 9.34
CA PRO A 56 3.22 6.48 8.44
C PRO A 56 4.64 6.50 9.04
N ASN A 57 4.86 7.26 10.12
CA ASN A 57 6.17 7.45 10.75
C ASN A 57 6.45 6.40 11.83
N PHE A 58 5.48 5.57 12.20
CA PHE A 58 5.77 4.44 13.08
C PHE A 58 6.77 3.49 12.40
N LEU A 59 7.79 3.07 13.14
CA LEU A 59 8.95 2.38 12.57
C LEU A 59 8.58 1.12 11.76
N ALA A 60 7.62 0.34 12.25
CA ALA A 60 7.10 -0.83 11.55
C ALA A 60 6.37 -0.46 10.24
N MET A 61 5.49 0.54 10.29
CA MET A 61 4.74 1.02 9.12
C MET A 61 5.69 1.64 8.08
N LYS A 62 6.68 2.43 8.51
CA LYS A 62 7.69 3.02 7.63
C LYS A 62 8.45 1.96 6.82
N LYS A 63 8.80 0.83 7.44
CA LYS A 63 9.43 -0.31 6.73
C LYS A 63 8.52 -0.89 5.66
N LEU A 64 7.21 -1.02 5.93
CA LEU A 64 6.23 -1.47 4.95
C LEU A 64 6.12 -0.48 3.80
N ILE A 65 5.95 0.80 4.08
CA ILE A 65 5.84 1.87 3.07
C ILE A 65 7.07 1.88 2.16
N LEU A 66 8.29 1.82 2.71
CA LEU A 66 9.52 1.76 1.93
C LEU A 66 9.57 0.53 1.01
N ARG A 67 9.14 -0.63 1.53
CA ARG A 67 9.04 -1.86 0.73
C ARG A 67 8.01 -1.71 -0.39
N VAL A 68 6.88 -1.06 -0.12
CA VAL A 68 5.81 -0.82 -1.10
C VAL A 68 6.25 0.17 -2.17
N ILE A 69 6.96 1.25 -1.81
CA ILE A 69 7.58 2.18 -2.77
C ILE A 69 8.52 1.42 -3.72
N ARG A 70 9.35 0.51 -3.18
CA ARG A 70 10.23 -0.33 -4.00
C ARG A 70 9.45 -1.27 -4.93
N LEU A 71 8.36 -1.87 -4.44
CA LEU A 71 7.47 -2.70 -5.28
C LEU A 71 6.81 -1.87 -6.37
N ASN A 72 6.29 -0.69 -6.04
CA ASN A 72 5.61 0.19 -6.98
C ASN A 72 6.50 0.56 -8.16
N LYS A 73 7.76 0.94 -7.91
CA LYS A 73 8.74 1.20 -8.98
C LYS A 73 8.94 0.02 -9.93
N LEU A 74 9.12 -1.18 -9.37
CA LEU A 74 9.33 -2.40 -10.16
C LEU A 74 8.07 -2.86 -10.93
N ILE A 75 6.89 -2.38 -10.53
CA ILE A 75 5.60 -2.72 -11.14
C ILE A 75 5.16 -1.66 -12.15
N GLU A 76 5.44 -0.37 -11.90
CA GLU A 76 5.20 0.72 -12.84
C GLU A 76 5.96 0.51 -14.15
N GLU A 77 7.18 -0.03 -14.09
CA GLU A 77 7.94 -0.51 -15.26
C GLU A 77 7.20 -1.56 -16.10
N LYS A 78 6.14 -2.17 -15.54
CA LYS A 78 5.38 -3.28 -16.13
C LYS A 78 3.89 -2.98 -16.31
N THR A 79 3.51 -1.69 -16.33
CA THR A 79 2.17 -1.15 -16.68
C THR A 79 0.96 -1.56 -15.81
N TYR A 80 1.14 -2.13 -14.61
CA TYR A 80 0.01 -2.43 -13.72
C TYR A 80 -0.43 -1.21 -12.89
N LYS A 81 -1.74 -1.09 -12.68
CA LYS A 81 -2.31 -0.10 -11.76
C LYS A 81 -2.24 -0.60 -10.32
N ILE A 82 -1.66 0.22 -9.43
CA ILE A 82 -1.59 -0.05 -7.99
C ILE A 82 -2.49 0.93 -7.25
N ILE A 83 -3.22 0.43 -6.24
CA ILE A 83 -3.98 1.25 -5.29
C ILE A 83 -3.58 0.94 -3.85
N GLU A 84 -3.54 1.99 -3.04
CA GLU A 84 -3.45 1.89 -1.58
C GLU A 84 -4.82 1.51 -1.00
N VAL A 85 -4.86 0.51 -0.13
CA VAL A 85 -6.04 0.14 0.65
C VAL A 85 -5.77 0.26 2.14
N HIS A 86 -6.84 0.41 2.93
CA HIS A 86 -6.77 0.43 4.40
C HIS A 86 -7.90 -0.45 4.92
N PRO A 87 -7.64 -1.75 5.19
CA PRO A 87 -8.68 -2.77 5.38
C PRO A 87 -9.75 -2.36 6.38
N THR A 88 -9.35 -1.84 7.55
CA THR A 88 -10.28 -1.44 8.61
C THR A 88 -11.16 -0.25 8.21
N SER A 89 -10.66 0.67 7.38
CA SER A 89 -11.47 1.77 6.85
C SER A 89 -12.37 1.30 5.73
N THR A 90 -11.84 0.48 4.81
CA THR A 90 -12.61 -0.08 3.70
C THR A 90 -13.79 -0.90 4.22
N GLN A 91 -13.59 -1.71 5.26
CA GLN A 91 -14.67 -2.47 5.89
C GLN A 91 -15.77 -1.58 6.49
N LYS A 92 -15.41 -0.43 7.08
CA LYS A 92 -16.39 0.48 7.69
C LYS A 92 -17.15 1.35 6.68
N ALA A 93 -16.66 1.44 5.45
CA ALA A 93 -17.25 2.25 4.39
C ALA A 93 -18.30 1.48 3.57
N LEU A 94 -18.39 0.16 3.77
CA LEU A 94 -19.39 -0.74 3.17
C LEU A 94 -20.50 -1.01 4.20
#